data_AF-A0A2X3F8Z1-F1
#
_entry.id   AF-A0A2X3F8Z1-F1
#
_cell.length_a   1.000
_cell.length_b   1.000
_cell.length_c   1.000
_cell.angle_alpha   90.00
_cell.angle_beta   90.00
_cell.angle_gamma   90.00
#
_symmetry.space_group_name_H-M   'P 1'
#
loop_
_entity.id
_entity.type
_entity.pdbx_description
1 polymer ?
#
loop_
_entity_poly.entity_id
_entity_poly.type
_entity_poly.pdbx_seq_one_letter_code
_entity_poly.pdbx_strand_id
1 'polypeptide(L)'
;MVVLNDRIGAARFVTKTNATSLDTFRAPEEGYLGVVVGGKPQFETRVDKIHTLRSVFDVRQLKVLPKVVIIYGYQDDPEYMYDAAIAHHADGIIYAGTGAGSVSVRSAAGIKKSAAGGHRGGASLPYRQRRRTAG
;
A
#
# COMPACT_ATOMS: atom_id res chain seq x y z
N MET A 1 -8.78 -13.93 3.91
CA MET A 1 -7.48 -14.64 3.94
C MET A 1 -7.17 -15.11 2.53
N VAL A 2 -5.91 -15.41 2.23
CA VAL A 2 -5.49 -16.02 0.96
C VAL A 2 -4.90 -17.38 1.28
N VAL A 3 -5.37 -18.44 0.61
CA VAL A 3 -4.84 -19.80 0.80
C VAL A 3 -4.33 -20.29 -0.55
N LEU A 4 -3.02 -20.51 -0.65
CA LEU A 4 -2.38 -21.05 -1.84
C LEU A 4 -1.07 -21.75 -1.45
N ASN A 5 -0.72 -22.84 -2.14
CA ASN A 5 0.52 -23.57 -1.94
C ASN A 5 0.73 -23.96 -0.46
N ASP A 6 -0.33 -24.48 0.16
CA ASP A 6 -0.37 -24.91 1.56
C ASP A 6 -0.08 -23.81 2.60
N ARG A 7 -0.08 -22.53 2.19
CA ARG A 7 0.11 -21.38 3.07
C ARG A 7 -1.17 -20.61 3.29
N ILE A 8 -1.39 -20.18 4.52
CA ILE A 8 -2.53 -19.36 4.92
C ILE A 8 -2.03 -17.93 5.16
N GLY A 9 -2.24 -17.03 4.20
CA GLY A 9 -1.81 -15.63 4.24
C GLY A 9 -2.86 -14.68 4.82
N ALA A 10 -2.40 -13.70 5.60
CA ALA A 10 -3.19 -12.55 6.00
C ALA A 10 -3.38 -11.59 4.81
N ALA A 11 -4.63 -11.19 4.54
CA ALA A 11 -4.94 -10.28 3.42
C ALA A 11 -4.22 -8.93 3.51
N ARG A 12 -3.79 -8.51 4.71
CA ARG A 12 -3.08 -7.26 4.94
C ARG A 12 -1.62 -7.27 4.47
N PHE A 13 -0.98 -8.44 4.45
CA PHE A 13 0.48 -8.58 4.26
C PHE A 13 0.83 -9.41 3.02
N VAL A 14 -0.05 -10.33 2.62
CA VAL A 14 0.23 -11.21 1.48
C VAL A 14 0.24 -10.42 0.16
N THR A 15 1.27 -10.65 -0.65
CA THR A 15 1.39 -10.09 -2.01
C THR A 15 1.97 -11.13 -2.96
N LYS A 16 1.69 -10.98 -4.26
CA LYS A 16 2.29 -11.81 -5.32
C LYS A 16 3.71 -11.30 -5.59
N THR A 17 4.74 -12.06 -5.24
CA THR A 17 6.15 -11.61 -5.31
C THR A 17 6.89 -12.07 -6.56
N ASN A 18 6.37 -13.06 -7.27
CA ASN A 18 6.97 -13.62 -8.48
C ASN A 18 5.92 -13.75 -9.59
N ALA A 19 6.30 -13.43 -10.84
CA ALA A 19 5.39 -13.44 -11.97
C ALA A 19 4.82 -14.84 -12.28
N THR A 20 5.62 -15.89 -12.10
CA THR A 20 5.36 -17.24 -12.63
C THR A 20 5.42 -18.37 -11.61
N SER A 21 6.08 -18.20 -10.47
CA SER A 21 6.22 -19.28 -9.49
C SER A 21 4.89 -19.58 -8.75
N LEU A 22 4.68 -20.85 -8.38
CA LEU A 22 3.46 -21.28 -7.68
C LEU A 22 3.44 -20.81 -6.22
N ASP A 23 4.61 -20.65 -5.61
CA ASP A 23 4.84 -20.20 -4.23
C ASP A 23 4.94 -18.67 -4.10
N THR A 24 4.33 -17.95 -5.06
CA THR A 24 4.47 -16.50 -5.24
C THR A 24 3.75 -15.65 -4.19
N PHE A 25 2.69 -16.17 -3.56
CA PHE A 25 2.00 -15.42 -2.52
C PHE A 25 2.77 -15.52 -1.21
N ARG A 26 3.43 -14.42 -0.85
CA ARG A 26 4.27 -14.32 0.35
C ARG A 26 3.92 -13.08 1.15
N ALA A 27 4.21 -13.11 2.44
CA ALA A 27 4.26 -11.94 3.32
C ALA A 27 5.72 -11.81 3.78
N PRO A 28 6.54 -11.02 3.07
CA PRO A 28 8.01 -11.10 3.19
C PRO A 28 8.53 -10.89 4.61
N GLU A 29 7.92 -9.97 5.36
CA GLU A 29 8.35 -9.62 6.72
C GLU A 29 7.47 -10.28 7.79
N GLU A 30 6.15 -10.37 7.56
CA GLU A 30 5.19 -10.77 8.59
C GLU A 30 4.93 -12.28 8.63
N GLY A 31 5.30 -13.01 7.58
CA GLY A 31 5.03 -14.45 7.47
C GLY A 31 3.54 -14.79 7.34
N TYR A 32 3.25 -16.08 7.47
CA TYR A 32 1.90 -16.63 7.29
C TYR A 32 1.12 -16.67 8.61
N LEU A 33 -0.22 -16.69 8.50
CA LEU A 33 -1.10 -17.00 9.62
C LEU A 33 -0.98 -18.46 10.06
N GLY A 34 -0.60 -19.33 9.11
CA GLY A 34 -0.49 -20.76 9.31
C GLY A 34 -0.30 -21.51 7.99
N VAL A 35 -0.48 -22.82 8.05
CA VAL A 35 -0.29 -23.75 6.94
C VAL A 35 -1.44 -24.76 6.85
N VAL A 36 -1.55 -25.43 5.71
CA VAL A 36 -2.43 -26.59 5.55
C VAL A 36 -1.56 -27.82 5.34
N VAL A 37 -1.64 -28.79 6.24
CA VAL A 37 -0.84 -30.04 6.16
C VAL A 37 -1.79 -31.22 6.22
N GLY A 38 -1.71 -32.10 5.22
CA GLY A 38 -2.62 -33.25 5.11
C GLY A 38 -4.10 -32.84 5.07
N GLY A 39 -4.40 -31.72 4.41
CA GLY A 39 -5.76 -31.16 4.34
C GLY A 39 -6.26 -30.51 5.63
N LYS A 40 -5.43 -30.42 6.68
CA LYS A 40 -5.81 -29.85 7.98
C LYS A 40 -5.12 -28.50 8.20
N PRO A 41 -5.87 -27.42 8.50
CA PRO A 41 -5.28 -26.13 8.79
C PRO A 41 -4.61 -26.13 10.17
N GLN A 42 -3.41 -25.56 10.25
CA GLN A 42 -2.65 -25.33 11.46
C GLN A 42 -2.32 -23.84 11.54
N PHE A 43 -2.81 -23.14 12.57
CA PHE A 43 -2.63 -21.71 12.74
C PHE A 43 -1.52 -21.42 13.75
N GLU A 44 -0.64 -20.49 13.39
CA GLU A 44 0.55 -20.12 14.17
C GLU A 44 0.46 -18.67 14.67
N THR A 45 -0.09 -17.77 13.87
CA THR A 45 -0.14 -16.33 14.18
C THR A 45 -1.52 -15.72 13.96
N ARG A 46 -1.71 -14.49 14.45
CA ARG A 46 -2.90 -13.66 14.23
C ARG A 46 -2.49 -12.24 13.88
N VAL A 47 -3.28 -11.57 13.04
CA VAL A 47 -3.03 -10.18 12.64
C VAL A 47 -3.43 -9.24 13.78
N ASP A 48 -2.49 -8.39 14.19
CA ASP A 48 -2.74 -7.40 15.25
C ASP A 48 -3.37 -6.10 14.73
N LYS A 49 -3.42 -5.91 13.40
CA LYS A 49 -4.07 -4.77 12.75
C LYS A 49 -5.59 -4.93 12.73
N ILE A 50 -6.29 -3.80 12.92
CA ILE A 50 -7.76 -3.74 12.88
C ILE A 50 -8.27 -4.26 11.52
N HIS A 51 -9.25 -5.14 11.57
CA HIS A 51 -9.90 -5.72 10.39
C HIS A 51 -11.35 -6.13 10.70
N THR A 52 -12.08 -6.52 9.65
CA THR A 52 -13.44 -7.08 9.70
C THR A 52 -14.39 -6.27 10.59
N LEU A 53 -14.94 -6.88 11.65
CA LEU A 53 -15.97 -6.27 12.51
C LEU A 53 -15.45 -5.10 13.35
N ARG A 54 -14.12 -4.95 13.46
CA ARG A 54 -13.49 -3.80 14.15
C ARG A 54 -13.18 -2.64 13.20
N SER A 55 -13.37 -2.83 11.89
CA SER A 55 -13.14 -1.79 10.89
C SER A 55 -14.18 -0.69 10.96
N VAL A 56 -13.76 0.57 10.77
CA VAL A 56 -14.67 1.71 10.61
C VAL A 56 -15.23 1.82 9.18
N PHE A 57 -14.61 1.14 8.22
CA PHE A 57 -15.01 1.19 6.82
C PHE A 57 -16.21 0.30 6.56
N ASP A 58 -17.34 0.90 6.18
CA ASP A 58 -18.54 0.23 5.71
C ASP A 58 -18.90 0.73 4.30
N VAL A 59 -19.00 -0.21 3.35
CA VAL A 59 -19.26 0.08 1.94
C VAL A 59 -20.64 -0.38 1.48
N ARG A 60 -21.51 -0.85 2.38
CA ARG A 60 -22.83 -1.43 2.03
C ARG A 60 -23.75 -0.49 1.26
N GLN A 61 -23.64 0.82 1.51
CA GLN A 61 -24.47 1.86 0.89
C GLN A 61 -23.71 2.68 -0.18
N LEU A 62 -22.46 2.31 -0.46
CA LEU A 62 -21.61 3.05 -1.38
C LEU A 62 -21.87 2.57 -2.82
N LYS A 63 -22.20 3.50 -3.72
CA LYS A 63 -22.42 3.18 -5.14
C LYS A 63 -21.15 3.24 -5.98
N VAL A 64 -20.20 4.10 -5.61
CA VAL A 64 -18.94 4.35 -6.33
C VAL A 64 -17.83 4.59 -5.32
N LEU A 65 -16.66 4.00 -5.56
CA LEU A 65 -15.44 4.25 -4.77
C LEU A 65 -14.71 5.51 -5.28
N PRO A 66 -14.03 6.26 -4.40
CA PRO A 66 -13.15 7.36 -4.82
C PRO A 66 -12.09 6.87 -5.82
N LYS A 67 -11.83 7.67 -6.85
CA LYS A 67 -10.83 7.38 -7.88
C LYS A 67 -9.43 7.63 -7.34
N VAL A 68 -8.64 6.59 -7.15
CA VAL A 68 -7.26 6.71 -6.69
C VAL A 68 -6.32 6.14 -7.74
N VAL A 69 -5.30 6.90 -8.11
CA VAL A 69 -4.29 6.49 -9.11
C VAL A 69 -2.94 6.21 -8.45
N ILE A 70 -2.12 5.39 -9.09
CA ILE A 70 -0.76 5.08 -8.64
C ILE A 70 0.23 5.73 -9.61
N ILE A 71 1.18 6.50 -9.10
CA ILE A 71 2.30 7.07 -9.85
C ILE A 71 3.59 6.45 -9.33
N TYR A 72 4.41 5.92 -10.24
CA TYR A 72 5.66 5.25 -9.91
C TYR A 72 6.82 6.24 -9.86
N GLY A 73 7.63 6.19 -8.80
CA GLY A 73 8.86 6.95 -8.68
C GLY A 73 10.02 6.20 -9.33
N TYR A 74 10.77 6.88 -10.19
CA TYR A 74 11.97 6.37 -10.84
C TYR A 74 12.86 7.54 -11.25
N GLN A 75 14.07 7.26 -11.72
CA GLN A 75 14.96 8.31 -12.21
C GLN A 75 14.31 8.99 -13.42
N ASP A 76 14.24 10.32 -13.40
CA ASP A 76 13.57 11.09 -14.46
C ASP A 76 12.07 10.82 -14.59
N ASP A 77 11.44 10.48 -13.45
CA ASP A 77 10.00 10.52 -13.28
C ASP A 77 9.40 11.89 -13.68
N PRO A 78 8.38 11.91 -14.55
CA PRO A 78 7.86 13.15 -15.09
C PRO A 78 6.79 13.78 -14.19
N GLU A 79 6.83 15.10 -14.08
CA GLU A 79 5.83 15.87 -13.32
C GLU A 79 4.42 15.82 -13.97
N TYR A 80 4.33 15.68 -15.31
CA TYR A 80 3.05 15.72 -16.01
C TYR A 80 2.08 14.59 -15.64
N MET A 81 2.54 13.50 -15.02
CA MET A 81 1.67 12.42 -14.56
C MET A 81 0.75 12.88 -13.43
N TYR A 82 1.21 13.82 -12.60
CA TYR A 82 0.39 14.47 -11.58
C TYR A 82 -0.64 15.41 -12.20
N ASP A 83 -0.25 16.13 -13.25
CA ASP A 83 -1.16 16.99 -14.00
C ASP A 83 -2.28 16.19 -14.66
N ALA A 84 -1.96 15.04 -15.24
CA ALA A 84 -2.94 14.12 -15.79
C ALA A 84 -3.90 13.61 -14.71
N ALA A 85 -3.40 13.22 -13.53
CA ALA A 85 -4.23 12.78 -12.41
C ALA A 85 -5.22 13.88 -11.97
N ILE A 86 -4.75 15.13 -11.88
CA ILE A 86 -5.58 16.29 -11.55
C ILE A 86 -6.62 16.56 -12.65
N ALA A 87 -6.20 16.56 -13.91
CA ALA A 87 -7.08 16.82 -15.05
C ALA A 87 -8.19 15.77 -15.20
N HIS A 88 -7.93 14.52 -14.78
CA HIS A 88 -8.92 13.44 -14.76
C HIS A 88 -9.70 13.34 -13.44
N HIS A 89 -9.58 14.33 -12.55
CA HIS A 89 -10.29 14.41 -11.27
C HIS A 89 -10.09 13.15 -10.42
N ALA A 90 -8.84 12.74 -10.22
CA ALA A 90 -8.54 11.74 -9.20
C ALA A 90 -8.93 12.29 -7.80
N ASP A 91 -9.45 11.45 -6.93
CA ASP A 91 -9.74 11.80 -5.54
C ASP A 91 -8.50 11.64 -4.63
N GLY A 92 -7.51 10.87 -5.09
CA GLY A 92 -6.23 10.68 -4.40
C GLY A 92 -5.13 10.09 -5.27
N ILE A 93 -3.88 10.22 -4.82
CA ILE A 93 -2.70 9.69 -5.49
C ILE A 93 -1.89 8.85 -4.50
N ILE A 94 -1.52 7.64 -4.91
CA ILE A 94 -0.52 6.82 -4.26
C ILE A 94 0.78 6.96 -5.03
N TYR A 95 1.83 7.42 -4.36
CA TYR A 95 3.17 7.50 -4.94
C TYR A 95 3.99 6.27 -4.53
N ALA A 96 4.28 5.40 -5.50
CA ALA A 96 5.17 4.25 -5.33
C ALA A 96 6.63 4.71 -5.46
N GLY A 97 7.11 5.39 -4.40
CA GLY A 97 8.44 6.02 -4.37
C GLY A 97 9.60 5.04 -4.28
N THR A 98 10.79 5.54 -4.56
CA THR A 98 12.03 4.77 -4.48
C THR A 98 12.49 4.57 -3.04
N GLY A 99 13.08 3.43 -2.73
CA GLY A 99 13.59 3.13 -1.38
C GLY A 99 12.51 3.27 -0.29
N ALA A 100 12.75 4.13 0.69
CA ALA A 100 11.81 4.41 1.78
C ALA A 100 10.77 5.51 1.43
N GLY A 101 10.31 5.55 0.17
CA GLY A 101 9.37 6.56 -0.31
C GLY A 101 10.00 7.90 -0.68
N SER A 102 11.26 7.89 -1.13
CA SER A 102 11.97 9.09 -1.58
C SER A 102 11.31 9.73 -2.81
N VAL A 103 11.38 11.06 -2.87
CA VAL A 103 10.67 11.87 -3.87
C VAL A 103 11.68 12.73 -4.63
N SER A 104 11.63 12.72 -5.96
CA SER A 104 12.44 13.62 -6.79
C SER A 104 11.93 15.06 -6.71
N VAL A 105 12.73 16.03 -7.16
CA VAL A 105 12.28 17.43 -7.21
C VAL A 105 11.03 17.63 -8.08
N ARG A 106 10.90 16.86 -9.17
CA ARG A 106 9.74 16.88 -10.09
C ARG A 106 8.51 16.27 -9.44
N SER A 107 8.64 15.09 -8.83
CA SER A 107 7.53 14.46 -8.12
C SER A 107 7.09 15.28 -6.90
N ALA A 108 8.01 15.93 -6.21
CA ALA A 108 7.67 16.81 -5.09
C ALA A 108 6.83 18.02 -5.54
N ALA A 109 7.16 18.61 -6.70
CA ALA A 109 6.37 19.67 -7.33
C ALA A 109 4.97 19.17 -7.70
N GLY A 110 4.87 18.02 -8.37
CA GLY A 110 3.60 17.40 -8.75
C GLY A 110 2.71 17.03 -7.55
N ILE A 111 3.28 16.47 -6.48
CA ILE A 111 2.56 16.17 -5.23
C ILE A 111 2.02 17.46 -4.59
N LYS A 112 2.85 18.51 -4.50
CA LYS A 112 2.42 19.81 -3.95
C LYS A 112 1.27 20.41 -4.75
N LYS A 113 1.35 20.33 -6.09
CA LYS A 113 0.29 20.78 -7.00
C LYS A 113 -1.01 20.00 -6.80
N SER A 114 -0.91 18.68 -6.67
CA SER A 114 -2.06 17.80 -6.43
C SER A 114 -2.76 18.08 -5.09
N ALA A 115 -1.97 18.29 -4.03
CA ALA A 115 -2.50 18.64 -2.70
C ALA A 115 -3.21 20.01 -2.69
N ALA A 116 -2.68 21.00 -3.43
CA ALA A 116 -3.31 22.31 -3.56
C ALA A 116 -4.62 22.26 -4.36
N GLY A 117 -4.71 21.36 -5.34
CA GLY A 117 -5.93 21.11 -6.14
C GLY A 117 -7.05 20.36 -5.39
N GLY A 118 -6.98 20.23 -4.06
CA GLY A 118 -8.04 19.63 -3.25
C GLY A 118 -8.06 18.10 -3.21
N HIS A 119 -7.05 17.43 -3.78
CA HIS A 119 -6.95 15.96 -3.71
C HIS A 119 -6.55 15.58 -2.28
N ARG A 120 -7.51 15.11 -1.48
CA ARG A 120 -7.27 14.70 -0.09
C ARG A 120 -6.81 13.24 -0.03
N GLY A 121 -5.56 12.97 -0.41
CA GLY A 121 -4.90 11.69 -0.10
C GLY A 121 -3.59 11.45 -0.86
N GLY A 122 -2.46 11.06 -0.26
CA GLY A 122 -2.15 10.76 1.13
C GLY A 122 -0.85 11.43 1.60
N ALA A 123 -0.76 11.68 2.91
CA ALA A 123 0.45 12.19 3.53
C ALA A 123 1.64 11.27 3.22
N SER A 124 2.63 11.77 2.49
CA SER A 124 4.00 11.36 2.76
C SER A 124 4.26 11.77 4.21
N LEU A 125 4.14 10.82 5.15
CA LEU A 125 4.61 11.05 6.51
C LEU A 125 6.11 11.32 6.38
N PRO A 126 6.62 12.54 6.67
CA PRO A 126 8.04 12.71 6.76
C PRO A 126 8.53 11.77 7.86
N TYR A 127 9.49 10.91 7.53
CA TYR A 127 10.21 10.13 8.52
C TYR A 127 10.88 11.12 9.48
N ARG A 128 10.21 11.39 10.61
CA ARG A 128 10.73 12.26 11.66
C ARG A 128 11.84 11.49 12.36
N GLN A 129 13.08 11.62 11.88
CA GLN A 129 14.26 11.20 12.63
C GLN A 129 14.19 11.92 13.99
N ARG A 130 13.79 11.19 15.04
CA ARG A 130 14.03 11.63 16.41
C ARG A 130 15.54 11.63 16.58
N ARG A 131 16.17 12.80 16.50
CA ARG A 131 17.50 13.00 17.08
C ARG A 131 17.37 12.62 18.55
N ARG A 132 17.90 11.45 18.93
CA ARG A 132 18.28 11.19 20.31
C ARG A 132 19.45 12.12 20.58
N THR A 133 19.21 13.18 21.36
CA THR A 133 20.29 13.83 22.09
C THR A 133 20.86 12.78 23.03
N ALA A 134 22.13 12.45 22.83
CA ALA A 134 22.91 11.68 23.78
C ALA A 134 23.01 12.50 25.08
N GLY A 135 22.73 11.85 26.20
CA GLY A 135 23.16 12.31 27.52
C GLY A 135 24.55 11.76 27.83
#